data_AF-A0A5C8I8L8-F1
#
_entry.id   AF-A0A5C8I8L8-F1
#
_cell.length_a   1.000
_cell.length_b   1.000
_cell.length_c   1.000
_cell.angle_alpha   90.00
_cell.angle_beta   90.00
_cell.angle_gamma   90.00
#
_symmetry.space_group_name_H-M   'P 1'
#
loop_
_entity.id
_entity.type
_entity.pdbx_description
1 polymer ?
#
loop_
_entity_poly.entity_id
_entity_poly.type
_entity_poly.pdbx_seq_one_letter_code
_entity_poly.pdbx_strand_id
1 'polypeptide(L)'
;MLAPAQVAEVLQIDVDEVVALVLDGRLRGMKVGTPSRWRIEADSVEHYLDDQAEEARRIALWRESNAASFPELWGRGKVGRPD
;
A
#
# COMPACT_ATOMS: atom_id res chain seq x y z
N MET A 1 16.88 -14.61 4.19
CA MET A 1 17.30 -13.34 3.55
C MET A 1 17.22 -13.48 2.04
N LEU A 2 16.67 -12.46 1.38
CA LEU A 2 16.41 -12.43 -0.07
C LEU A 2 17.35 -11.43 -0.77
N ALA A 3 17.60 -11.61 -2.07
CA ALA A 3 18.16 -10.55 -2.92
C ALA A 3 17.06 -9.55 -3.34
N PRO A 4 17.39 -8.27 -3.63
CA PRO A 4 16.41 -7.29 -4.12
C PRO A 4 15.59 -7.79 -5.31
N ALA A 5 16.22 -8.46 -6.28
CA ALA A 5 15.52 -9.06 -7.43
C ALA A 5 14.48 -10.11 -7.02
N GLN A 6 14.72 -10.89 -5.97
CA GLN A 6 13.73 -11.87 -5.49
C GLN A 6 12.54 -11.19 -4.80
N VAL A 7 12.77 -10.05 -4.14
CA VAL A 7 11.71 -9.26 -3.51
C VAL A 7 10.91 -8.48 -4.56
N ALA A 8 11.57 -8.00 -5.61
CA ALA A 8 10.93 -7.37 -6.77
C ALA A 8 9.91 -8.30 -7.43
N GLU A 9 10.29 -9.56 -7.69
CA GLU A 9 9.38 -10.59 -8.20
C GLU A 9 8.19 -10.86 -7.24
N VAL A 10 8.42 -10.92 -5.92
CA VAL A 10 7.35 -11.14 -4.92
C VAL A 10 6.37 -9.96 -4.84
N LEU A 11 6.89 -8.73 -4.89
CA LEU A 11 6.09 -7.51 -4.77
C LEU A 11 5.54 -7.00 -6.11
N GLN A 12 5.97 -7.58 -7.24
CA GLN A 12 5.66 -7.15 -8.61
C GLN A 12 6.00 -5.66 -8.87
N ILE A 13 7.19 -5.25 -8.43
CA ILE A 13 7.75 -3.90 -8.57
C ILE A 13 9.19 -3.93 -9.08
N ASP A 14 9.75 -2.79 -9.48
CA ASP A 14 11.13 -2.70 -9.95
C ASP A 14 12.16 -2.90 -8.82
N VAL A 15 13.35 -3.41 -9.18
CA VAL A 15 14.45 -3.65 -8.23
C VAL A 15 14.91 -2.37 -7.54
N ASP A 16 14.87 -1.23 -8.25
CA ASP A 16 15.23 0.07 -7.67
C ASP A 16 14.16 0.58 -6.69
N GLU A 17 12.87 0.25 -6.90
CA GLU A 17 11.81 0.53 -5.93
C GLU A 17 11.97 -0.32 -4.66
N VAL A 18 12.38 -1.59 -4.77
CA VAL A 18 12.76 -2.41 -3.60
C VAL A 18 13.89 -1.76 -2.81
N VAL A 19 14.90 -1.19 -3.49
CA VAL A 19 16.00 -0.49 -2.81
C VAL A 19 15.51 0.81 -2.17
N ALA A 20 14.62 1.57 -2.81
CA ALA A 20 13.98 2.74 -2.23
C ALA A 20 13.21 2.39 -0.95
N LEU A 21 12.39 1.33 -0.96
CA LEU A 21 11.68 0.85 0.24
C LEU A 21 12.63 0.50 1.41
N VAL A 22 13.85 0.03 1.13
CA VAL A 22 14.86 -0.21 2.19
C VAL A 22 15.47 1.10 2.70
N LEU A 23 15.71 2.07 1.82
CA LEU A 23 16.23 3.40 2.20
C LEU A 23 15.19 4.21 3.00
N ASP A 24 13.90 4.08 2.66
CA ASP A 24 12.76 4.67 3.36
C ASP A 24 12.43 3.96 4.69
N GLY A 25 13.14 2.87 5.02
CA GLY A 25 12.91 2.08 6.24
C GLY A 25 11.63 1.23 6.21
N ARG A 26 10.93 1.15 5.07
CA ARG A 26 9.73 0.31 4.88
C ARG A 26 10.06 -1.18 4.74
N LEU A 27 11.27 -1.52 4.32
CA LEU A 27 11.81 -2.88 4.30
C LEU A 27 13.13 -2.95 5.08
N ARG A 28 13.30 -3.96 5.93
CA ARG A 28 14.57 -4.23 6.63
C ARG A 28 15.56 -4.92 5.69
N GLY A 29 16.72 -4.30 5.49
CA GLY A 29 17.79 -4.88 4.70
C GLY A 29 19.16 -4.26 5.01
N MET A 30 20.22 -4.99 4.65
CA MET A 30 21.61 -4.59 4.87
C MET A 30 22.48 -4.94 3.66
N LYS A 31 23.61 -4.24 3.49
CA LYS A 31 24.64 -4.62 2.51
C LYS A 31 25.62 -5.61 3.12
N VAL A 32 25.89 -6.71 2.43
CA VAL A 32 26.74 -7.83 2.91
C VAL A 32 27.81 -8.18 1.88
N GLY A 33 29.01 -8.50 2.36
CA GLY A 33 30.12 -9.07 1.57
C GLY A 33 30.92 -8.07 0.73
N THR A 34 31.82 -8.62 -0.11
CA THR A 34 32.72 -7.87 -0.99
C THR A 34 32.66 -8.47 -2.41
N PRO A 35 32.22 -7.75 -3.45
CA PRO A 35 31.59 -6.43 -3.38
C PRO A 35 30.27 -6.48 -2.60
N SER A 36 29.90 -5.36 -1.97
CA SER A 36 28.73 -5.27 -1.10
C SER A 36 27.43 -5.46 -1.86
N ARG A 37 26.60 -6.45 -1.48
CA ARG A 37 25.29 -6.71 -2.08
C ARG A 37 24.19 -6.57 -1.05
N TRP A 38 23.07 -5.95 -1.42
CA TRP A 38 21.87 -5.87 -0.58
C TRP A 38 21.31 -7.26 -0.27
N ARG A 39 20.86 -7.43 0.97
CA ARG A 39 20.11 -8.57 1.48
C ARG A 39 18.95 -8.07 2.34
N ILE A 40 17.77 -8.62 2.10
CA ILE A 40 16.51 -8.18 2.71
C ILE A 40 15.99 -9.30 3.62
N GLU A 41 15.41 -8.94 4.77
CA GLU A 41 14.77 -9.88 5.69
C GLU A 41 13.42 -10.34 5.12
N ALA A 42 13.17 -11.65 5.08
CA ALA A 42 11.95 -12.21 4.47
C ALA A 42 10.70 -11.80 5.28
N ASP A 43 10.78 -11.95 6.59
CA ASP A 43 9.79 -11.52 7.59
C ASP A 43 9.41 -10.04 7.44
N SER A 44 10.34 -9.19 6.96
CA SER A 44 10.06 -7.78 6.70
C SER A 44 9.27 -7.54 5.40
N VAL A 45 9.37 -8.44 4.42
CA VAL A 45 8.56 -8.40 3.20
C VAL A 45 7.16 -8.94 3.49
N GLU A 46 7.06 -9.97 4.33
CA GLU A 46 5.78 -10.51 4.81
C GLU A 46 4.99 -9.46 5.59
N HIS A 47 5.58 -8.83 6.62
CA HIS A 47 4.95 -7.73 7.35
C HIS A 47 4.56 -6.55 6.44
N TYR A 48 5.39 -6.21 5.46
CA TYR A 48 5.07 -5.15 4.49
C TYR A 48 3.82 -5.49 3.68
N LEU A 49 3.68 -6.75 3.23
CA LEU A 49 2.50 -7.21 2.50
C LEU A 49 1.24 -7.20 3.36
N ASP A 50 1.34 -7.60 4.63
CA ASP A 50 0.23 -7.52 5.58
C ASP A 50 -0.23 -6.07 5.81
N ASP A 51 0.71 -5.12 6.00
CA ASP A 51 0.41 -3.68 6.11
C ASP A 51 -0.29 -3.14 4.85
N GLN A 52 0.16 -3.52 3.64
CA GLN A 52 -0.49 -3.11 2.40
C GLN A 52 -1.89 -3.73 2.24
N ALA A 53 -2.07 -4.99 2.64
CA ALA A 53 -3.34 -5.68 2.58
C ALA A 53 -4.37 -5.05 3.54
N GLU A 54 -3.95 -4.68 4.75
CA GLU A 54 -4.84 -4.05 5.74
C GLU A 54 -5.24 -2.61 5.33
N GLU A 55 -4.33 -1.81 4.78
CA GLU A 55 -4.68 -0.50 4.24
C GLU A 55 -5.63 -0.61 3.03
N ALA A 56 -5.44 -1.60 2.16
CA ALA A 56 -6.38 -1.87 1.06
C ALA A 56 -7.78 -2.26 1.56
N ARG A 57 -7.89 -3.08 2.62
CA ARG A 57 -9.17 -3.42 3.27
C ARG A 57 -9.84 -2.18 3.85
N ARG A 58 -9.08 -1.32 4.56
CA ARG A 58 -9.57 -0.08 5.16
C ARG A 58 -10.15 0.87 4.11
N ILE A 59 -9.45 1.05 2.99
CA ILE A 59 -9.90 1.86 1.86
C ILE A 59 -11.17 1.26 1.23
N ALA A 60 -11.26 -0.07 1.08
CA ALA A 60 -12.45 -0.73 0.54
C ALA A 60 -13.69 -0.51 1.43
N LEU A 61 -13.56 -0.74 2.75
CA LEU A 61 -14.63 -0.50 3.73
C LEU A 61 -15.09 0.96 3.75
N TRP A 62 -14.16 1.91 3.65
CA TRP A 62 -14.51 3.33 3.57
C TRP A 62 -15.30 3.68 2.29
N ARG A 63 -14.93 3.09 1.15
CA ARG A 63 -15.66 3.26 -0.13
C ARG A 63 -17.06 2.67 -0.07
N GLU A 64 -17.22 1.47 0.50
CA GLU A 64 -18.52 0.83 0.69
C GLU A 64 -19.42 1.64 1.64
N SER A 65 -18.88 2.08 2.78
CA SER A 65 -19.58 2.94 3.73
C SER A 65 -20.02 4.26 3.10
N ASN A 66 -19.19 4.89 2.26
CA ASN A 66 -19.54 6.09 1.50
C ASN A 66 -20.66 5.82 0.48
N ALA A 67 -20.56 4.75 -0.30
CA ALA A 67 -21.56 4.38 -1.31
C ALA A 67 -22.93 3.99 -0.72
N ALA A 68 -22.94 3.38 0.48
CA ALA A 68 -24.16 3.06 1.22
C ALA A 68 -24.74 4.29 1.94
N SER A 69 -23.94 5.33 2.19
CA SER A 69 -24.36 6.55 2.87
C SER A 69 -24.87 7.59 1.88
N PHE A 70 -26.19 7.85 1.93
CA PHE A 70 -26.90 9.02 1.38
C PHE A 70 -27.36 9.04 -0.09
N PRO A 71 -28.32 8.18 -0.48
CA PRO A 71 -29.29 8.50 -1.54
C PRO A 71 -30.21 9.68 -1.15
N GLU A 72 -30.49 9.86 0.14
CA GLU A 72 -31.57 10.72 0.65
C GLU A 72 -31.18 12.20 0.82
N LEU A 73 -29.88 12.49 1.03
CA LEU A 73 -29.42 13.85 1.38
C LEU A 73 -29.44 14.83 0.19
N TRP A 74 -29.48 14.30 -1.04
CA TRP A 74 -29.64 15.09 -2.27
C TRP A 74 -31.11 15.26 -2.68
N GLY A 75 -32.04 14.59 -2.00
CA GLY A 75 -33.45 14.51 -2.35
C GLY A 75 -34.38 15.39 -1.52
N ARG A 76 -34.30 16.73 -1.68
CA ARG A 76 -35.43 17.71 -1.57
C ARG A 76 -34.98 19.20 -1.54
N GLY A 77 -34.00 19.58 -2.36
CA GLY A 77 -33.67 20.99 -2.61
C GLY A 77 -34.51 21.63 -3.72
N LYS A 78 -35.86 21.69 -3.60
CA LYS A 78 -36.67 22.44 -4.58
C LYS A 78 -36.86 23.90 -4.12
N VAL A 79 -35.89 24.74 -4.48
CA VAL A 79 -35.95 26.20 -4.33
C VAL A 79 -36.85 26.80 -5.42
N GLY A 80 -37.84 27.64 -5.04
CA GLY A 80 -38.60 28.52 -5.96
C GLY A 80 -40.15 28.53 -5.82
N ARG A 81 -40.76 29.70 -5.55
CA ARG A 81 -42.22 30.01 -5.65
C ARG A 81 -42.42 31.42 -6.25
N PRO A 82 -43.10 31.52 -7.40
CA PRO A 82 -44.45 32.15 -7.53
C PRO A 82 -45.59 31.14 -7.25
N ASP A 83 -46.82 31.49 -6.84
CA ASP A 83 -47.52 32.79 -6.65
C ASP A 83 -48.40 32.79 -5.37
#